data_AF-A0A8J6U7C0-F1
#
_entry.id   AF-A0A8J6U7C0-F1
#
_cell.length_a   1.000
_cell.length_b   1.000
_cell.length_c   1.000
_cell.angle_alpha   90.00
_cell.angle_beta   90.00
_cell.angle_gamma   90.00
#
_symmetry.space_group_name_H-M   'P 1'
#
loop_
_entity.id
_entity.type
_entity.pdbx_description
1 polymer ?
#
loop_
_entity_poly.entity_id
_entity_poly.type
_entity_poly.pdbx_seq_one_letter_code
_entity_poly.pdbx_strand_id
1 'polypeptide(L)'
;MRPNLRTIVRTGAVAFSLSMVLAGCTVVVDEGQGPGPRPPRPGPGPQFCTREYQPVCGERRGDRTTFANPCEADRAGFRIVHGGQCRGGGIRPGPGPWPGPSPFPGPRPPRPEPAPQFCTREYRPVCAQRGRSLQTFGNACEADAAGFRVIDRGPC
;
A
#
# COMPACT_ATOMS: atom_id res chain seq x y z
N MET A 1 -41.59 -60.79 -35.87
CA MET A 1 -42.36 -60.66 -34.60
C MET A 1 -42.89 -59.25 -34.53
N ARG A 2 -44.22 -59.05 -34.48
CA ARG A 2 -44.83 -57.72 -34.35
C ARG A 2 -44.76 -57.31 -32.88
N PRO A 3 -44.17 -56.16 -32.52
CA PRO A 3 -44.09 -55.75 -31.13
C PRO A 3 -45.50 -55.49 -30.58
N ASN A 4 -45.77 -56.03 -29.38
CA ASN A 4 -47.06 -55.88 -28.72
C ASN A 4 -47.32 -54.42 -28.33
N LEU A 5 -48.58 -53.99 -28.36
CA LEU A 5 -49.00 -52.60 -28.09
C LEU A 5 -48.46 -52.07 -26.75
N ARG A 6 -48.38 -52.92 -25.72
CA ARG A 6 -47.79 -52.59 -24.42
C ARG A 6 -46.31 -52.24 -24.49
N THR A 7 -45.56 -52.90 -25.37
CA THR A 7 -44.13 -52.63 -25.59
C THR A 7 -43.95 -51.29 -26.29
N ILE A 8 -44.78 -50.99 -27.29
CA ILE A 8 -44.76 -49.71 -28.03
C ILE A 8 -45.09 -48.54 -27.09
N VAL A 9 -46.11 -48.69 -26.24
CA VAL A 9 -46.48 -47.66 -25.26
C VAL A 9 -45.38 -47.44 -24.22
N ARG A 10 -44.74 -48.51 -23.74
CA ARG A 10 -43.61 -48.41 -22.78
C ARG A 10 -42.39 -47.73 -23.41
N THR A 11 -42.00 -48.11 -24.61
CA THR A 11 -40.84 -47.48 -25.29
C THR A 11 -41.13 -46.04 -25.65
N GLY A 12 -42.37 -45.71 -26.02
CA GLY A 12 -42.82 -44.34 -26.22
C GLY A 12 -42.72 -43.51 -24.95
N ALA A 13 -43.25 -44.01 -23.84
CA ALA A 13 -43.18 -43.32 -22.54
C ALA A 13 -41.73 -43.11 -22.08
N VAL A 14 -40.87 -44.11 -22.25
CA VAL A 14 -39.44 -44.00 -21.93
C VAL A 14 -38.77 -42.96 -22.83
N ALA A 15 -39.02 -42.98 -24.14
CA ALA A 15 -38.46 -42.01 -25.08
C ALA A 15 -38.93 -40.57 -24.79
N PHE A 16 -40.22 -40.37 -24.47
CA PHE A 16 -40.75 -39.07 -24.07
C PHE A 16 -40.14 -38.57 -22.77
N SER A 17 -40.03 -39.43 -21.76
CA SER A 17 -39.41 -39.08 -20.47
C SER A 17 -37.92 -38.72 -20.64
N LEU A 18 -37.17 -39.49 -21.44
CA LEU A 18 -35.75 -39.22 -21.72
C LEU A 18 -35.57 -37.92 -22.52
N SER A 19 -36.45 -37.63 -23.50
CA SER A 19 -36.40 -36.39 -24.26
C SER A 19 -36.68 -35.17 -23.38
N MET A 20 -37.56 -35.29 -22.39
CA MET A 20 -37.84 -34.20 -21.44
C MET A 20 -36.64 -33.95 -20.51
N VAL A 21 -35.94 -35.01 -20.09
CA VAL A 21 -34.71 -34.90 -19.29
C VAL A 21 -33.56 -34.27 -20.10
N LEU A 22 -33.39 -34.68 -21.36
CA LEU A 22 -32.36 -34.12 -22.26
C LEU A 22 -32.63 -32.64 -22.62
N ALA A 23 -33.89 -32.21 -22.63
CA ALA A 23 -34.26 -30.80 -22.83
C ALA A 23 -34.07 -29.92 -21.58
N GLY A 24 -33.82 -30.53 -20.41
CA GLY A 24 -33.77 -29.84 -19.10
C GLY A 24 -32.45 -29.15 -18.74
N CYS A 25 -31.43 -29.18 -19.61
CA CYS A 25 -30.16 -28.51 -19.36
C CYS A 25 -30.22 -27.02 -19.74
N THR A 26 -31.02 -26.22 -19.04
CA THR A 26 -30.91 -24.76 -19.15
C THR A 26 -29.67 -24.32 -18.38
N VAL A 27 -28.67 -23.79 -19.08
CA VAL A 27 -27.54 -23.13 -18.43
C VAL A 27 -28.07 -21.95 -17.61
N VAL A 28 -27.98 -22.06 -16.28
CA VAL A 28 -28.18 -20.91 -15.41
C VAL A 28 -26.93 -20.06 -15.60
N VAL A 29 -27.06 -18.96 -16.34
CA VAL A 29 -26.05 -17.91 -16.27
C VAL A 29 -26.23 -17.31 -14.89
N ASP A 30 -25.39 -17.72 -13.95
CA ASP A 30 -25.23 -17.03 -12.68
C ASP A 30 -24.77 -15.62 -13.05
N GLU A 31 -25.71 -14.68 -13.15
CA GLU A 31 -25.39 -13.25 -13.22
C GLU A 31 -24.91 -12.80 -11.84
N GLY A 32 -23.85 -13.46 -11.37
CA GLY A 32 -23.06 -13.00 -10.27
C GLY A 32 -22.60 -11.60 -10.64
N GLN A 33 -23.06 -10.65 -9.82
CA GLN A 33 -22.66 -9.25 -9.78
C GLN A 33 -21.23 -9.10 -10.32
N GLY A 34 -21.13 -8.78 -11.62
CA GLY A 34 -19.84 -8.60 -12.27
C GLY A 34 -19.04 -7.52 -11.53
N PRO A 35 -17.70 -7.51 -11.65
CA PRO A 35 -16.92 -6.41 -11.11
C PRO A 35 -17.54 -5.11 -11.61
N GLY A 36 -17.95 -4.25 -10.68
CA GLY A 36 -18.69 -3.03 -10.99
C GLY A 36 -18.01 -2.22 -12.09
N PRO A 37 -18.75 -1.33 -12.77
CA PRO A 37 -18.24 -0.54 -13.88
C PRO A 37 -16.88 0.07 -13.52
N ARG A 38 -15.89 -0.18 -14.38
CA ARG A 38 -14.55 0.40 -14.19
C ARG A 38 -14.71 1.91 -14.09
N PRO A 39 -14.09 2.56 -13.09
CA PRO A 39 -14.17 4.01 -12.97
C PRO A 39 -13.73 4.64 -14.30
N PRO A 40 -14.45 5.68 -14.77
CA PRO A 40 -14.13 6.34 -16.03
C PRO A 40 -12.64 6.73 -16.05
N ARG A 41 -12.02 6.61 -17.22
CA ARG A 41 -10.67 7.15 -17.42
C ARG A 41 -10.72 8.63 -17.03
N PRO A 42 -9.81 9.12 -16.17
CA PRO A 42 -9.71 10.54 -15.90
C PRO A 42 -9.65 11.27 -17.25
N GLY A 43 -10.57 12.20 -17.45
CA GLY A 43 -10.60 13.03 -18.65
C GLY A 43 -9.34 13.90 -18.77
N PRO A 44 -9.21 14.71 -19.83
CA PRO A 44 -8.16 15.72 -19.89
C PRO A 44 -8.23 16.57 -18.61
N GLY A 45 -7.19 16.49 -17.78
CA GLY A 45 -7.14 17.22 -16.52
C GLY A 45 -7.16 18.74 -16.74
N PRO A 46 -7.40 19.52 -15.68
CA PRO A 46 -7.42 20.98 -15.77
C PRO A 46 -6.11 21.52 -16.36
N GLN A 47 -6.20 22.43 -17.33
CA GLN A 47 -5.01 23.04 -17.97
C GLN A 47 -4.26 23.97 -17.00
N PHE A 48 -4.99 24.59 -16.07
CA PHE A 48 -4.45 25.53 -15.10
C PHE A 48 -4.79 25.09 -13.67
N CYS A 49 -3.81 25.19 -12.78
CA CYS A 49 -4.01 24.94 -11.36
C CYS A 49 -3.66 26.17 -10.54
N THR A 50 -4.41 26.37 -9.46
CA THR A 50 -4.10 27.38 -8.45
C THR A 50 -2.82 27.00 -7.72
N ARG A 51 -2.18 27.99 -7.07
CA ARG A 51 -1.00 27.78 -6.21
C ARG A 51 -1.38 27.44 -4.77
N GLU A 52 -2.63 27.03 -4.55
CA GLU A 52 -3.09 26.59 -3.24
C GLU A 52 -2.35 25.33 -2.82
N TYR A 53 -1.95 25.25 -1.56
CA TYR A 53 -1.23 24.10 -1.01
C TYR A 53 -2.18 23.27 -0.15
N GLN A 54 -2.63 22.15 -0.71
CA GLN A 54 -3.50 21.16 -0.07
C GLN A 54 -3.00 19.76 -0.46
N PRO A 55 -1.92 19.27 0.15
CA PRO A 55 -1.19 18.14 -0.38
C PRO A 55 -2.03 16.86 -0.44
N VAL A 56 -1.84 16.06 -1.48
CA VAL A 56 -2.52 14.78 -1.67
C VAL A 56 -1.56 13.69 -2.12
N CYS A 57 -1.86 12.44 -1.75
CA CYS A 57 -1.13 11.28 -2.22
C CYS A 57 -1.87 10.68 -3.43
N GLY A 58 -1.26 10.81 -4.61
CA GLY A 58 -1.76 10.24 -5.85
C GLY A 58 -1.06 8.94 -6.21
N GLU A 59 -1.79 8.01 -6.83
CA GLU A 59 -1.27 6.74 -7.34
C GLU A 59 -1.54 6.57 -8.84
N ARG A 60 -0.53 6.11 -9.58
CA ARG A 60 -0.64 5.78 -11.00
C ARG A 60 0.20 4.54 -11.29
N ARG A 61 -0.46 3.46 -11.74
CA ARG A 61 0.21 2.19 -12.11
C ARG A 61 1.10 1.61 -10.99
N GLY A 62 0.72 1.80 -9.72
CA GLY A 62 1.47 1.33 -8.56
C GLY A 62 2.51 2.33 -8.02
N ASP A 63 2.81 3.41 -8.75
CA ASP A 63 3.68 4.49 -8.27
C ASP A 63 2.87 5.49 -7.44
N ARG A 64 3.38 5.83 -6.24
CA ARG A 64 2.80 6.84 -5.36
C ARG A 64 3.61 8.12 -5.36
N THR A 65 2.92 9.24 -5.56
CA THR A 65 3.53 10.58 -5.64
C THR A 65 2.70 11.56 -4.83
N THR A 66 3.38 12.42 -4.07
CA THR A 66 2.75 13.55 -3.39
C THR A 66 2.61 14.73 -4.35
N PHE A 67 1.40 15.27 -4.47
CA PHE A 67 1.11 16.49 -5.22
C PHE A 67 0.85 17.65 -4.28
N ALA A 68 1.16 18.88 -4.70
CA ALA A 68 0.96 20.07 -3.88
C ALA A 68 -0.52 20.36 -3.64
N ASN A 69 -1.39 20.02 -4.60
CA ASN A 69 -2.83 20.09 -4.48
C ASN A 69 -3.55 19.05 -5.36
N PRO A 70 -4.87 18.85 -5.19
CA PRO A 70 -5.66 17.91 -5.98
C PRO A 70 -5.63 18.22 -7.49
N CYS A 71 -5.68 19.50 -7.87
CA CYS A 71 -5.65 19.92 -9.26
C CYS A 71 -4.38 19.43 -9.97
N GLU A 72 -3.22 19.52 -9.33
CA GLU A 72 -1.97 19.04 -9.91
C GLU A 72 -1.94 17.52 -10.07
N ALA A 73 -2.54 16.78 -9.13
CA ALA A 73 -2.68 15.33 -9.24
C ALA A 73 -3.56 14.93 -10.43
N ASP A 74 -4.70 15.62 -10.60
CA ASP A 74 -5.65 15.38 -11.69
C ASP A 74 -5.04 15.73 -13.06
N ARG A 75 -4.37 16.89 -13.15
CA ARG A 75 -3.63 17.31 -14.35
C ARG A 75 -2.55 16.31 -14.74
N ALA A 76 -1.87 15.72 -13.75
CA ALA A 76 -0.87 14.67 -13.97
C ALA A 76 -1.48 13.28 -14.24
N GLY A 77 -2.79 13.11 -14.13
CA GLY A 77 -3.49 11.85 -14.36
C GLY A 77 -3.25 10.81 -13.26
N PHE A 78 -3.01 11.26 -12.02
CA PHE A 78 -2.91 10.40 -10.84
C PHE A 78 -4.27 10.27 -10.16
N ARG A 79 -4.58 9.07 -9.64
CA ARG A 79 -5.77 8.88 -8.80
C ARG A 79 -5.40 9.24 -7.36
N ILE A 80 -6.11 10.16 -6.74
CA ILE A 80 -5.91 10.49 -5.33
C ILE A 80 -6.35 9.30 -4.45
N VAL A 81 -5.45 8.82 -3.61
CA VAL A 81 -5.68 7.72 -2.66
C VAL A 81 -6.11 8.26 -1.30
N HIS A 82 -5.46 9.30 -0.81
CA HIS A 82 -5.81 9.99 0.43
C HIS A 82 -5.30 11.43 0.46
N GLY A 83 -5.85 12.24 1.36
CA GLY A 83 -5.34 13.58 1.66
C GLY A 83 -4.03 13.52 2.45
N GLY A 84 -3.17 14.52 2.26
CA GLY A 84 -1.82 14.57 2.82
C GLY A 84 -0.76 13.88 1.95
N GLN A 85 0.50 13.97 2.38
CA GLN A 85 1.63 13.42 1.63
C GLN A 85 1.68 11.88 1.71
N CYS A 86 2.23 11.23 0.69
CA CYS A 86 2.46 9.78 0.72
C CYS A 86 3.49 9.40 1.79
N ARG A 87 3.20 8.37 2.59
CA ARG A 87 4.18 7.82 3.54
C ARG A 87 5.26 7.05 2.77
N GLY A 88 6.49 7.56 2.75
CA GLY A 88 7.66 6.90 2.14
C GLY A 88 7.87 7.14 0.64
N GLY A 89 7.10 8.02 -0.01
CA GLY A 89 7.28 8.39 -1.42
C GLY A 89 7.92 9.77 -1.54
N GLY A 90 9.19 9.82 -1.94
CA GLY A 90 9.88 11.07 -2.25
C GLY A 90 9.12 11.88 -3.31
N ILE A 91 9.04 13.19 -3.09
CA ILE A 91 8.46 14.14 -4.04
C ILE A 91 9.24 14.00 -5.35
N ARG A 92 8.64 13.47 -6.41
CA ARG A 92 9.16 13.60 -7.78
C ARG A 92 8.65 14.95 -8.30
N PRO A 93 9.50 15.99 -8.42
CA PRO A 93 9.06 17.29 -8.90
C PRO A 93 8.66 17.16 -10.37
N GLY A 94 7.48 17.67 -10.73
CA GLY A 94 7.09 17.85 -12.12
C GLY A 94 7.99 18.85 -12.86
N PRO A 95 7.90 18.95 -14.20
CA PRO A 95 8.72 19.86 -14.98
C PRO A 95 8.22 21.30 -14.80
N GLY A 96 8.73 22.00 -13.81
CA GLY A 96 8.48 23.42 -13.54
C GLY A 96 9.79 24.19 -13.30
N PRO A 97 9.87 25.51 -13.60
CA PRO A 97 11.15 26.23 -13.67
C PRO A 97 11.80 26.67 -12.35
N TRP A 98 11.43 26.10 -11.19
CA TRP A 98 11.95 26.53 -9.88
C TRP A 98 12.35 25.33 -9.01
N PRO A 99 13.33 25.50 -8.11
CA PRO A 99 14.38 24.53 -7.92
C PRO A 99 13.84 23.29 -7.21
N GLY A 100 14.05 22.13 -7.84
CA GLY A 100 13.88 20.85 -7.19
C GLY A 100 14.76 20.73 -5.94
N PRO A 101 14.53 19.72 -5.10
CA PRO A 101 15.42 19.42 -3.99
C PRO A 101 16.85 19.27 -4.52
N SER A 102 17.78 19.98 -3.89
CA SER A 102 19.20 20.03 -4.28
C SER A 102 19.74 18.63 -4.63
N PRO A 103 20.52 18.48 -5.73
CA PRO A 103 21.20 17.24 -6.06
C PRO A 103 22.20 16.80 -4.99
N PHE A 104 22.59 17.73 -4.12
CA PHE A 104 23.37 17.48 -2.94
C PHE A 104 22.46 16.97 -1.83
N PRO A 105 22.73 15.78 -1.24
CA PRO A 105 22.23 15.51 0.10
C PRO A 105 22.59 16.73 0.93
N GLY A 106 21.59 17.40 1.50
CA GLY A 106 21.86 18.46 2.47
C GLY A 106 22.88 17.94 3.49
N PRO A 107 23.70 18.81 4.10
CA PRO A 107 24.60 18.40 5.15
C PRO A 107 23.83 17.48 6.08
N ARG A 108 24.36 16.28 6.36
CA ARG A 108 23.75 15.43 7.39
C ARG A 108 23.52 16.35 8.59
N PRO A 109 22.30 16.41 9.16
CA PRO A 109 22.09 17.22 10.34
C PRO A 109 23.22 16.89 11.29
N PRO A 110 23.93 17.89 11.84
CA PRO A 110 25.01 17.63 12.77
C PRO A 110 24.46 16.63 13.77
N ARG A 111 25.22 15.55 13.99
CA ARG A 111 24.88 14.60 15.04
C ARG A 111 24.62 15.48 16.26
N PRO A 112 23.43 15.41 16.90
CA PRO A 112 23.13 16.25 18.06
C PRO A 112 24.37 16.21 18.94
N GLU A 113 25.01 17.36 19.13
CA GLU A 113 26.15 17.43 20.04
C GLU A 113 25.65 16.78 21.33
N PRO A 114 26.38 15.79 21.89
CA PRO A 114 25.93 15.15 23.11
C PRO A 114 25.73 16.28 24.10
N ALA A 115 24.46 16.59 24.41
CA ALA A 115 24.17 17.54 25.46
C ALA A 115 24.93 17.05 26.69
N PRO A 116 25.50 17.94 27.52
CA PRO A 116 26.10 17.51 28.77
C PRO A 116 25.03 16.77 29.58
N GLN A 117 25.07 15.44 29.53
CA GLN A 117 24.11 14.57 30.19
C GLN A 117 24.66 14.28 31.58
N PHE A 118 23.95 14.77 32.59
CA PHE A 118 24.20 14.41 33.98
C PHE A 118 23.48 13.09 34.26
N CYS A 119 24.23 12.00 34.34
CA CYS A 119 23.68 10.71 34.73
C CYS A 119 23.67 10.55 36.25
N THR A 120 22.61 9.94 36.77
CA THR A 120 22.58 9.47 38.15
C THR A 120 23.57 8.31 38.32
N ARG A 121 24.08 8.12 39.53
CA ARG A 121 24.93 6.95 39.88
C ARG A 121 24.09 5.70 40.20
N GLU A 122 22.89 5.63 39.65
CA GLU A 122 22.00 4.48 39.81
C GLU A 122 22.56 3.30 39.00
N TYR A 123 22.69 2.13 39.62
CA TYR A 123 23.15 0.92 38.96
C TYR A 123 21.97 0.07 38.49
N ARG A 124 21.68 0.13 37.19
CA ARG A 124 20.65 -0.64 36.47
C ARG A 124 21.21 -1.06 35.12
N PRO A 125 22.03 -2.12 35.08
CA PRO A 125 22.90 -2.38 33.95
C PRO A 125 22.12 -2.68 32.68
N VAL A 126 22.66 -2.23 31.55
CA VAL A 126 22.08 -2.44 30.22
C VAL A 126 23.14 -2.88 29.23
N CYS A 127 22.74 -3.71 28.28
CA CYS A 127 23.57 -4.14 27.17
C CYS A 127 23.28 -3.18 26.03
N ALA A 128 24.31 -2.49 25.55
CA ALA A 128 24.15 -1.48 24.53
C ALA A 128 25.13 -1.72 23.37
N GLN A 129 24.71 -1.32 22.17
CA GLN A 129 25.43 -1.56 20.92
C GLN A 129 25.80 -0.25 20.23
N ARG A 130 27.04 -0.17 19.74
CA ARG A 130 27.51 0.90 18.85
C ARG A 130 28.27 0.30 17.67
N GLY A 131 27.63 0.25 16.51
CA GLY A 131 28.18 -0.44 15.35
C GLY A 131 28.31 -1.94 15.62
N ARG A 132 29.54 -2.46 15.63
CA ARG A 132 29.84 -3.87 15.95
C ARG A 132 30.19 -4.11 17.42
N SER A 133 30.34 -3.06 18.22
CA SER A 133 30.73 -3.17 19.63
C SER A 133 29.50 -3.34 20.52
N LEU A 134 29.57 -4.33 21.41
CA LEU A 134 28.62 -4.56 22.51
C LEU A 134 29.34 -4.27 23.82
N GLN A 135 28.66 -3.54 24.72
CA GLN A 135 29.21 -3.20 26.02
C GLN A 135 28.09 -3.07 27.05
N THR A 136 28.39 -3.53 28.26
CA THR A 136 27.54 -3.33 29.44
C THR A 136 27.82 -1.96 30.05
N PHE A 137 26.76 -1.18 30.27
CA PHE A 137 26.81 0.11 30.96
C PHE A 137 26.16 0.01 32.33
N GLY A 138 26.56 0.87 33.27
CA GLY A 138 26.01 0.89 34.63
C GLY A 138 24.53 1.28 34.65
N ASN A 139 24.10 2.14 33.72
CA ASN A 139 22.70 2.42 33.45
C ASN A 139 22.45 2.91 32.01
N ALA A 140 21.17 3.07 31.65
CA ALA A 140 20.75 3.52 30.33
C ALA A 140 21.22 4.94 29.98
N CYS A 141 21.33 5.83 30.96
CA CYS A 141 21.85 7.19 30.74
C CYS A 141 23.32 7.13 30.33
N GLU A 142 24.15 6.35 31.03
CA GLU A 142 25.57 6.18 30.71
C GLU A 142 25.76 5.59 29.30
N ALA A 143 24.91 4.64 28.90
CA ALA A 143 24.93 4.07 27.55
C ALA A 143 24.62 5.13 26.47
N ASP A 144 23.58 5.94 26.68
CA ASP A 144 23.18 7.01 25.75
C ASP A 144 24.25 8.11 25.67
N ALA A 145 24.78 8.54 26.82
CA ALA A 145 25.88 9.51 26.92
C ALA A 145 27.14 9.05 26.17
N ALA A 146 27.43 7.75 26.19
CA ALA A 146 28.53 7.15 25.43
C ALA A 146 28.20 6.90 23.93
N GLY A 147 26.98 7.18 23.51
CA GLY A 147 26.49 7.02 22.14
C GLY A 147 26.21 5.56 21.75
N PHE A 148 25.89 4.71 22.72
CA PHE A 148 25.45 3.33 22.50
C PHE A 148 23.92 3.24 22.57
N ARG A 149 23.33 2.41 21.71
CA ARG A 149 21.90 2.11 21.74
C ARG A 149 21.64 0.90 22.63
N VAL A 150 20.81 1.04 23.66
CA VAL A 150 20.39 -0.09 24.50
C VAL A 150 19.63 -1.12 23.68
N ILE A 151 20.06 -2.38 23.78
CA ILE A 151 19.43 -3.54 23.13
C ILE A 151 18.85 -4.55 24.14
N ASP A 152 19.35 -4.57 25.39
CA ASP A 152 18.84 -5.43 26.47
C ASP A 152 18.88 -4.72 27.84
N ARG A 153 17.99 -5.13 28.75
CA ARG A 153 17.84 -4.64 30.13
C ARG A 153 18.61 -5.52 31.13
N GLY A 154 19.88 -5.77 30.81
CA GLY A 154 20.83 -6.53 31.61
C GLY A 154 22.22 -6.45 30.97
N PRO A 155 23.26 -7.03 31.58
CA PRO A 155 24.59 -7.05 30.97
C PRO A 155 24.61 -7.82 29.63
N CYS A 156 25.48 -7.39 28.73
CA CYS A 156 26.06 -8.28 27.72
C CYS A 156 27.01 -9.27 28.44
#